data_AF-A0A2S1VVS0-F1
#
_entry.id   AF-A0A2S1VVS0-F1
#
_cell.length_a   1.000
_cell.length_b   1.000
_cell.length_c   1.000
_cell.angle_alpha   90.00
_cell.angle_beta   90.00
_cell.angle_gamma   90.00
#
_symmetry.space_group_name_H-M   'P 1'
#
loop_
_entity.id
_entity.type
_entity.pdbx_description
1 polymer ?
#
loop_
_entity_poly.entity_id
_entity_poly.type
_entity_poly.pdbx_seq_one_letter_code
_entity_poly.pdbx_strand_id
1 'polypeptide(L)' 'VEPFASLSDAVWSSVPRLLINRNLVGSLARNPRGRDVVQLGDVVHGVKRLVELVGWTDDLQDLIQRETGK' A
#
# COMPACT_ATOMS: atom_id res chain seq x y z
N VAL A 1 -16.62 1.11 0.05
CA VAL A 1 -17.89 0.74 0.72
C VAL A 1 -17.72 1.01 2.19
N GLU A 2 -18.75 1.53 2.86
CA GLU A 2 -18.70 1.68 4.33
C GLU A 2 -19.02 0.34 5.02
N PRO A 3 -18.46 0.09 6.21
CA PRO A 3 -17.61 0.99 7.00
C PRO A 3 -16.12 0.99 6.62
N PHE A 4 -15.71 0.22 5.60
CA PHE A 4 -14.29 0.01 5.30
C PHE A 4 -13.56 1.28 4.87
N ALA A 5 -14.20 2.15 4.09
CA ALA A 5 -13.55 3.37 3.58
C ALA A 5 -13.16 4.36 4.68
N SER A 6 -13.97 4.46 5.74
CA SER A 6 -13.71 5.34 6.88
C SER A 6 -12.63 4.83 7.83
N LEU A 7 -12.27 3.54 7.81
CA LEU A 7 -11.18 3.00 8.65
C LEU A 7 -9.84 3.70 8.41
N SER A 8 -9.57 4.09 7.17
CA SER A 8 -8.34 4.81 6.81
C SER A 8 -8.21 6.18 7.51
N ASP A 9 -9.31 6.75 8.01
CA ASP A 9 -9.32 8.01 8.74
C ASP A 9 -9.22 7.84 10.26
N ALA A 10 -9.44 6.63 10.78
CA ALA A 10 -9.44 6.35 12.22
C ALA A 10 -8.03 6.38 12.86
N VAL A 11 -6.98 6.35 12.04
CA VAL A 11 -5.59 6.48 12.51
C VAL A 11 -5.27 7.93 12.90
N TRP A 12 -4.33 8.13 13.83
CA TRP A 12 -3.89 9.46 14.24
C TRP A 12 -3.26 10.26 13.09
N SER A 13 -3.28 11.59 13.21
CA SER A 13 -2.71 12.51 12.19
C SER A 13 -1.19 12.39 12.04
N SER A 14 -0.51 11.84 13.05
CA SER A 14 0.93 11.58 13.01
C SER A 14 1.30 10.33 12.22
N VAL A 15 0.37 9.40 12.03
CA VAL A 15 0.63 8.11 11.38
C VAL A 15 0.65 8.30 9.85
N PRO A 16 1.75 7.94 9.16
CA PRO A 16 1.78 7.92 7.70
C PRO A 16 0.80 6.91 7.12
N ARG A 17 0.14 7.26 6.02
CA ARG A 17 -0.73 6.34 5.28
C ARG A 17 -0.18 6.15 3.88
N LEU A 18 -0.07 4.89 3.43
CA LEU A 18 0.37 4.54 2.08
C LEU A 18 -0.79 3.94 1.29
N LEU A 19 -1.14 4.54 0.15
CA LEU A 19 -2.05 3.94 -0.83
C LEU A 19 -1.25 3.41 -2.02
N ILE A 20 -1.23 2.09 -2.19
CA ILE A 20 -0.79 1.43 -3.43
C ILE A 20 -2.06 1.02 -4.18
N ASN A 21 -2.43 1.75 -5.22
CA ASN A 21 -3.67 1.49 -5.94
C ASN A 21 -3.65 2.04 -7.35
N ARG A 22 -4.52 1.55 -8.24
CA ARG A 22 -4.62 2.06 -9.62
C ARG A 22 -4.99 3.54 -9.68
N ASN A 23 -5.88 3.98 -8.80
CA ASN A 23 -6.37 5.36 -8.76
C ASN A 23 -6.29 5.92 -7.34
N LEU A 24 -6.17 7.24 -7.24
CA LEU A 24 -6.31 7.94 -5.97
C LEU A 24 -7.77 7.90 -5.54
N VAL A 25 -8.05 7.31 -4.37
CA VAL A 25 -9.41 7.04 -3.89
C VAL A 25 -9.56 7.32 -2.40
N GLY A 26 -10.82 7.34 -1.94
CA GLY A 26 -11.14 7.40 -0.52
C GLY A 26 -10.81 8.74 0.12
N SER A 27 -10.44 8.72 1.39
CA SER A 27 -10.08 9.94 2.11
C SER A 27 -8.70 10.48 1.72
N LEU A 28 -7.80 9.65 1.20
CA LEU A 28 -6.53 10.12 0.64
C LEU A 28 -6.75 11.02 -0.59
N ALA A 29 -7.86 10.87 -1.31
CA ALA A 29 -8.27 11.77 -2.38
C ALA A 29 -9.01 13.03 -1.86
N ARG A 30 -9.93 12.84 -0.90
CA ARG A 30 -10.86 13.90 -0.46
C ARG A 30 -10.33 14.79 0.66
N ASN A 31 -9.46 14.26 1.52
CA ASN A 31 -8.90 14.92 2.69
C ASN A 31 -7.45 14.42 2.95
N PRO A 32 -6.50 14.77 2.07
CA PRO A 32 -5.12 14.31 2.19
C PRO A 32 -4.45 14.91 3.44
N ARG A 33 -3.59 14.12 4.08
CA ARG A 33 -2.77 14.51 5.23
C ARG A 33 -1.33 14.74 4.77
N GLY A 34 -0.57 15.57 5.50
CA GLY A 34 0.81 15.91 5.14
C GLY A 34 1.81 14.73 5.14
N ARG A 35 1.43 13.56 5.67
CA ARG A 35 2.22 12.32 5.67
C ARG A 35 1.63 11.21 4.80
N ASP A 36 0.64 11.54 3.97
CA ASP A 36 0.09 10.57 3.02
C ASP A 36 1.05 10.38 1.85
N VAL A 37 1.28 9.12 1.48
CA VAL A 37 2.07 8.73 0.32
C VAL A 37 1.16 7.90 -0.61
N VAL A 38 1.27 8.16 -1.90
CA VAL A 38 0.45 7.48 -2.91
C VAL A 38 1.35 6.92 -4.01
N GLN A 39 1.29 5.60 -4.22
CA GLN A 39 1.91 4.90 -5.34
C GLN A 39 0.79 4.46 -6.29
N LEU A 40 0.61 5.23 -7.37
CA LEU A 40 -0.40 4.89 -8.38
C LEU A 40 0.12 3.88 -9.40
N GLY A 41 -0.78 3.04 -9.90
CA GLY A 41 -0.50 2.09 -10.97
C GLY A 41 -0.91 0.66 -10.62
N ASP A 42 -0.27 -0.30 -11.27
CA ASP A 42 -0.48 -1.72 -10.99
C ASP A 42 0.00 -2.08 -9.57
N VAL A 43 -0.84 -2.81 -8.83
CA VAL A 43 -0.58 -3.14 -7.42
C VAL A 43 0.63 -4.04 -7.26
N VAL A 44 0.85 -4.99 -8.18
CA VAL A 44 1.99 -5.91 -8.11
C VAL A 44 3.28 -5.15 -8.31
N HIS A 45 3.35 -4.25 -9.30
CA HIS A 45 4.51 -3.39 -9.50
C HIS A 45 4.78 -2.48 -8.30
N GLY A 46 3.73 -1.87 -7.73
CA GLY A 46 3.86 -1.02 -6.55
C GLY A 46 4.40 -1.76 -5.33
N VAL A 47 3.91 -2.98 -5.07
CA VAL A 47 4.40 -3.84 -3.99
C VAL A 47 5.83 -4.31 -4.26
N LYS A 48 6.16 -4.74 -5.48
CA LYS A 48 7.55 -5.12 -5.84
C LYS A 48 8.53 -3.98 -5.63
N ARG A 49 8.16 -2.75 -6.00
CA ARG A 49 8.98 -1.55 -5.75
C ARG A 49 9.18 -1.30 -4.26
N LEU A 50 8.13 -1.45 -3.44
CA LEU A 50 8.24 -1.30 -1.99
C LEU A 50 9.20 -2.34 -1.41
N VAL A 51 9.06 -3.60 -1.82
CA VAL A 51 9.88 -4.74 -1.39
C VAL A 51 11.35 -4.53 -1.76
N GLU A 52 11.63 -4.04 -2.96
CA GLU A 52 12.99 -3.68 -3.40
C GLU A 52 13.58 -2.57 -2.51
N LEU A 53 12.81 -1.51 -2.24
CA LEU A 53 13.27 -0.39 -1.42
C LEU A 53 13.56 -0.77 0.04
N VAL A 54 12.87 -1.77 0.59
CA VAL A 54 13.11 -2.27 1.96
C VAL A 54 14.11 -3.44 2.01
N GLY A 55 14.59 -3.92 0.86
CA GLY A 55 15.57 -4.99 0.76
C GLY A 55 15.02 -6.39 1.04
N TRP A 56 13.74 -6.65 0.72
CA TRP A 56 13.07 -7.94 0.96
C TRP A 56 12.84 -8.76 -0.31
N THR A 57 13.53 -8.44 -1.40
CA THR A 57 13.27 -9.05 -2.71
C THR A 57 13.40 -10.57 -2.69
N ASP A 58 14.51 -11.10 -2.15
CA ASP A 58 14.79 -12.54 -2.12
C ASP A 58 13.83 -13.25 -1.14
N ASP A 59 13.66 -12.70 0.06
CA ASP A 59 12.75 -13.24 1.08
C ASP A 59 11.31 -13.41 0.56
N LEU A 60 10.80 -12.41 -0.18
CA LEU A 60 9.46 -12.47 -0.75
C LEU A 60 9.36 -13.48 -1.91
N GLN A 61 10.40 -13.60 -2.74
CA GLN A 61 10.44 -14.58 -3.83
C GLN A 61 10.45 -16.01 -3.28
N ASP A 62 11.30 -16.28 -2.29
CA ASP A 62 11.36 -17.57 -1.60
C ASP A 62 10.02 -17.94 -0.96
N LEU A 63 9.37 -16.96 -0.31
CA LEU A 63 8.05 -17.16 0.28
C LEU A 63 7.00 -17.50 -0.79
N ILE A 64 6.95 -16.77 -1.90
CA ILE A 64 6.00 -17.04 -3.00
C ILE A 64 6.22 -18.45 -3.56
N GLN A 65 7.47 -18.84 -3.80
CA GLN A 65 7.83 -20.16 -4.31
C GLN A 65 7.41 -21.28 -3.36
N ARG A 66 7.64 -21.09 -2.05
CA ARG A 66 7.27 -22.06 -1.03
C ARG A 66 5.76 -22.24 -0.89
N GLU A 67 4.99 -21.15 -0.90
CA GLU A 67 3.55 -21.20 -0.61
C GLU A 67 2.70 -21.49 -1.85
N THR A 68 3.18 -21.16 -3.05
CA THR A 68 2.38 -21.30 -4.28
C THR A 68 2.91 -22.35 -5.25
N GLY A 69 4.12 -22.88 -5.03
CA GLY A 69 4.77 -23.81 -5.95
C GLY A 69 5.05 -23.23 -7.34
N LYS A 70 4.93 -21.91 -7.49
CA LYS A 70 5.21 -21.14 -8.70
C LYS A 70 6.55 -20.44 -8.61
#